data_AF-A0A975H185-F1
#
_entry.id   AF-A0A975H185-F1
#
_cell.length_a   1.000
_cell.length_b   1.000
_cell.length_c   1.000
_cell.angle_alpha   90.00
_cell.angle_beta   90.00
_cell.angle_gamma   90.00
#
_symmetry.space_group_name_H-M   'P 1'
#
loop_
_entity.id
_entity.type
_entity.pdbx_description
1 polymer ?
#
loop_
_entity_poly.entity_id
_entity_poly.type
_entity_poly.pdbx_seq_one_letter_code
_entity_poly.pdbx_strand_id
1 'polypeptide(L)'
;MKETIFANLLSHLHRGHRQFISPPICTTYSIQPEDIRTGVICQNCNRIGMEKYTGGWRCLLCGNTSRHAHKQAIRDWFLLFGDAMRNQDCRRFLHVDRQQTAHRLLISMSLERKGSYRNRTYSIQLDSEKHT
;
A
#
# COMPACT_ATOMS: atom_id res chain seq x y z
N MET A 1 1.41 35.16 -31.06
CA MET A 1 0.17 34.37 -31.25
C MET A 1 0.32 32.90 -30.83
N LYS A 2 1.31 32.14 -31.32
CA LYS A 2 1.49 30.71 -30.95
C LYS A 2 1.81 30.48 -29.47
N GLU A 3 2.54 31.40 -28.84
CA GLU A 3 2.99 31.33 -27.45
C GLU A 3 1.83 31.41 -26.43
N THR A 4 0.81 32.21 -26.75
CA THR A 4 -0.41 32.36 -25.92
C THR A 4 -1.27 31.10 -25.95
N ILE A 5 -1.34 30.41 -27.09
CA ILE A 5 -2.09 29.15 -27.23
C ILE A 5 -1.44 28.05 -26.38
N PHE A 6 -0.11 27.96 -26.42
CA PHE A 6 0.64 26.99 -25.60
C PHE A 6 0.45 27.28 -24.10
N ALA A 7 0.55 28.53 -23.67
CA ALA A 7 0.32 28.90 -22.26
C ALA A 7 -1.11 28.59 -21.78
N ASN A 8 -2.12 28.81 -22.62
CA ASN A 8 -3.51 28.48 -22.32
C ASN A 8 -3.73 26.96 -22.23
N LEU A 9 -3.15 26.20 -23.16
CA LEU A 9 -3.18 24.73 -23.11
C LEU A 9 -2.49 24.20 -21.85
N LEU A 10 -1.31 24.72 -21.51
CA LEU A 10 -0.56 24.33 -20.32
C LEU A 10 -1.38 24.60 -19.06
N SER A 11 -2.04 25.76 -18.99
CA SER A 11 -2.92 26.13 -17.88
C SER A 11 -4.14 25.21 -17.77
N HIS A 12 -4.72 24.82 -18.90
CA HIS A 12 -5.84 23.87 -18.94
C HIS A 12 -5.43 22.47 -18.52
N LEU A 13 -4.28 21.97 -19.01
CA LEU A 13 -3.75 20.67 -18.64
C LEU A 13 -3.38 20.63 -17.15
N HIS A 14 -2.78 21.70 -16.60
CA HIS A 14 -2.42 21.75 -15.18
C HIS A 14 -3.65 21.79 -14.26
N ARG A 15 -4.74 22.46 -14.68
CA ARG A 15 -6.01 22.50 -13.93
C ARG A 15 -6.84 21.22 -14.08
N GLY A 16 -6.75 20.59 -15.25
CA GLY A 16 -7.49 19.39 -15.59
C GLY A 16 -6.82 18.09 -15.16
N HIS A 17 -5.49 18.10 -14.99
CA HIS A 17 -4.75 16.93 -14.53
C HIS A 17 -5.15 16.59 -13.10
N ARG A 18 -5.89 15.50 -12.97
CA ARG A 18 -6.20 14.87 -11.68
C ARG A 18 -5.52 13.52 -11.70
N GLN A 19 -4.78 13.20 -10.64
CA GLN A 19 -4.25 11.87 -10.46
C GLN A 19 -5.45 10.91 -10.40
N PHE A 20 -5.46 9.91 -11.28
CA PHE A 20 -6.51 8.90 -11.27
C PHE A 20 -6.31 8.01 -10.05
N ILE A 21 -7.10 8.26 -9.00
CA ILE A 21 -7.19 7.35 -7.86
C ILE A 21 -8.18 6.27 -8.26
N SER A 22 -7.66 5.08 -8.58
CA SER A 22 -8.52 3.93 -8.88
C SER A 22 -9.38 3.63 -7.66
N PRO A 23 -10.69 3.37 -7.84
CA PRO A 23 -11.46 2.69 -6.82
C PRO A 23 -10.79 1.36 -6.47
N PRO A 24 -11.07 0.80 -5.27
CA PRO A 24 -10.46 -0.45 -4.84
C PRO A 24 -10.69 -1.55 -5.88
N ILE A 25 -9.64 -2.31 -6.16
CA ILE A 25 -9.66 -3.34 -7.22
C ILE A 25 -10.74 -4.38 -6.94
N CYS A 26 -10.88 -4.83 -5.69
CA CYS A 26 -11.88 -5.84 -5.33
C CYS A 26 -13.31 -5.35 -5.64
N THR A 27 -13.61 -4.08 -5.32
CA THR A 27 -14.91 -3.47 -5.62
C THR A 27 -15.11 -3.28 -7.13
N THR A 28 -14.09 -2.80 -7.83
CA THR A 28 -14.15 -2.50 -9.27
C THR A 28 -14.43 -3.74 -10.11
N TYR A 29 -13.81 -4.87 -9.75
CA TYR A 29 -13.89 -6.12 -10.51
C TYR A 29 -14.74 -7.19 -9.84
N SER A 30 -15.46 -6.86 -8.76
CA SER A 30 -16.29 -7.80 -7.99
C SER A 30 -15.53 -9.05 -7.51
N ILE A 31 -14.25 -8.88 -7.14
CA ILE A 31 -13.40 -9.96 -6.62
C ILE A 31 -13.67 -10.09 -5.12
N GLN A 32 -13.92 -11.31 -4.64
CA GLN A 32 -14.10 -11.53 -3.21
C GLN A 32 -12.75 -11.37 -2.49
N PRO A 33 -12.71 -10.66 -1.34
CA PRO A 33 -11.47 -10.50 -0.58
C PRO A 33 -10.75 -11.82 -0.24
N GLU A 34 -11.51 -12.90 -0.08
CA GLU A 34 -11.04 -14.24 0.23
C GLU A 34 -10.30 -14.91 -0.93
N ASP A 35 -10.58 -14.49 -2.18
CA ASP A 35 -9.89 -14.99 -3.38
C ASP A 35 -8.49 -14.38 -3.55
N ILE A 36 -8.21 -13.29 -2.83
CA ILE A 36 -6.91 -12.62 -2.87
C ILE A 36 -5.89 -13.40 -2.04
N ARG A 37 -4.84 -13.86 -2.73
CA ARG A 37 -3.65 -14.41 -2.06
C ARG A 37 -2.93 -13.31 -1.29
N THR A 38 -2.93 -13.39 0.03
CA THR A 38 -2.26 -12.44 0.91
C THR A 38 -0.83 -12.85 1.23
N GLY A 39 -0.02 -11.89 1.68
CA GLY A 39 1.38 -12.08 2.07
C GLY A 39 2.31 -11.04 1.45
N VAL A 40 3.54 -10.98 1.94
CA VAL A 40 4.55 -10.06 1.39
C VAL A 40 5.17 -10.63 0.12
N ILE A 41 5.13 -9.86 -0.96
CA ILE A 41 5.68 -10.25 -2.27
C ILE A 41 7.19 -10.03 -2.31
N CYS A 42 7.93 -11.07 -2.70
CA CYS A 42 9.36 -10.98 -2.95
C CYS A 42 9.64 -10.27 -4.29
N GLN A 43 10.30 -9.11 -4.25
CA GLN A 43 10.64 -8.33 -5.45
C GLN A 43 11.69 -8.98 -6.35
N ASN A 44 12.35 -10.06 -5.91
CA ASN A 44 13.36 -10.77 -6.70
C ASN A 44 12.78 -11.92 -7.53
N CYS A 45 11.77 -12.63 -7.01
CA CYS A 45 11.21 -13.83 -7.65
C CYS A 45 9.68 -13.82 -7.76
N ASN A 46 9.03 -12.73 -7.35
CA ASN A 46 7.59 -12.51 -7.34
C ASN A 46 6.77 -13.53 -6.53
N ARG A 47 7.43 -14.36 -5.71
CA ARG A 47 6.73 -15.25 -4.78
C ARG A 47 6.07 -14.43 -3.68
N ILE A 48 4.77 -14.68 -3.47
CA ILE A 48 3.99 -14.17 -2.34
C ILE A 48 4.30 -15.02 -1.10
N GLY A 49 4.46 -14.38 0.06
CA GLY A 49 4.66 -15.06 1.34
C GLY A 49 6.13 -15.04 1.79
N MET A 50 6.78 -13.89 1.75
CA MET A 50 8.03 -13.71 2.50
C MET A 50 7.75 -13.85 4.01
N GLU A 51 8.63 -14.52 4.73
CA GLU A 51 8.50 -14.68 6.18
C GLU A 51 9.10 -13.50 6.92
N LYS A 52 8.38 -13.07 7.97
CA LYS A 52 8.89 -12.05 8.89
C LYS A 52 9.93 -12.69 9.82
N TYR A 53 11.13 -12.10 9.85
CA TYR A 53 12.16 -12.45 10.83
C TYR A 53 12.64 -11.21 11.60
N THR A 54 13.55 -11.39 12.56
CA THR A 54 14.17 -10.27 13.29
C THR A 54 14.95 -9.38 12.31
N GLY A 55 14.48 -8.16 12.09
CA GLY A 55 15.16 -7.17 11.23
C GLY A 55 14.64 -7.05 9.79
N GLY A 56 13.80 -7.97 9.29
CA GLY A 56 13.27 -7.84 7.92
C GLY A 56 12.29 -8.92 7.50
N TRP A 57 12.26 -9.15 6.19
CA TRP A 57 11.49 -10.17 5.48
C TRP A 57 12.46 -11.05 4.69
N ARG A 58 12.23 -12.37 4.67
CA ARG A 58 13.04 -13.33 3.91
C ARG A 58 12.15 -14.15 2.98
N CYS A 59 12.54 -14.27 1.72
CA CYS A 59 11.89 -15.19 0.81
C CYS A 59 12.44 -16.60 1.00
N LEU A 60 11.58 -17.57 1.27
CA LEU A 60 11.99 -18.98 1.42
C LEU A 60 12.32 -19.68 0.11
N LEU A 61 11.96 -19.10 -1.04
CA LEU A 61 12.25 -19.70 -2.35
C LEU A 61 13.64 -19.30 -2.87
N CYS A 62 13.92 -18.00 -2.92
CA CYS A 62 15.17 -17.49 -3.51
C CYS A 62 16.16 -16.93 -2.48
N GLY A 63 15.84 -16.96 -1.18
CA GLY A 63 16.70 -16.45 -0.11
C GLY A 63 16.79 -14.93 0.01
N ASN A 64 16.26 -14.16 -0.96
CA ASN A 64 16.31 -12.71 -0.95
C ASN A 64 15.70 -12.11 0.33
N THR A 65 16.33 -11.07 0.87
CA THR A 65 15.87 -10.38 2.08
C THR A 65 15.53 -8.93 1.78
N SER A 66 14.59 -8.38 2.56
CA SER A 66 14.25 -6.96 2.47
C SER A 66 13.77 -6.44 3.82
N ARG A 67 14.34 -5.33 4.27
CA ARG A 67 13.91 -4.64 5.50
C ARG A 67 12.55 -3.95 5.34
N HIS A 68 12.16 -3.62 4.11
CA HIS A 68 11.05 -2.73 3.81
C HIS A 68 9.97 -3.35 2.91
N ALA A 69 10.00 -4.66 2.66
CA ALA A 69 9.04 -5.32 1.78
C ALA A 69 7.57 -5.17 2.24
N HIS A 70 7.33 -4.94 3.55
CA HIS A 70 5.99 -4.61 4.06
C HIS A 70 5.41 -3.32 3.49
N LYS A 71 6.26 -2.35 3.11
CA LYS A 71 5.78 -1.05 2.62
C LYS A 71 4.95 -1.22 1.35
N GLN A 72 5.42 -2.05 0.42
CA GLN A 72 4.68 -2.35 -0.80
C GLN A 72 3.41 -3.14 -0.48
N ALA A 73 3.52 -4.21 0.32
CA ALA A 73 2.36 -5.02 0.66
C ALA A 73 1.24 -4.21 1.37
N ILE A 74 1.58 -3.28 2.26
CA ILE A 74 0.58 -2.42 2.91
C ILE A 74 -0.05 -1.44 1.91
N ARG A 75 0.70 -0.93 0.92
CA ARG A 75 0.13 -0.13 -0.17
C ARG A 75 -0.81 -0.96 -1.03
N ASP A 76 -0.44 -2.21 -1.34
CA ASP A 76 -1.27 -3.14 -2.12
C ASP A 76 -2.61 -3.38 -1.41
N TRP A 77 -2.64 -3.50 -0.08
CA TRP A 77 -3.89 -3.58 0.68
C TRP A 77 -4.82 -2.39 0.40
N PHE A 78 -4.30 -1.16 0.44
CA PHE A 78 -5.12 0.02 0.19
C PHE A 78 -5.63 0.08 -1.25
N LEU A 79 -4.86 -0.40 -2.23
CA LEU A 79 -5.29 -0.50 -3.63
C LEU A 79 -6.33 -1.61 -3.84
N LEU A 80 -6.21 -2.72 -3.12
CA LEU A 80 -7.11 -3.87 -3.25
C LEU A 80 -8.45 -3.61 -2.58
N PHE A 81 -8.42 -3.13 -1.34
CA PHE A 81 -9.59 -3.07 -0.46
C PHE A 81 -10.09 -1.65 -0.18
N GLY A 82 -9.26 -0.62 -0.30
CA GLY A 82 -9.64 0.79 -0.08
C GLY A 82 -9.95 1.19 1.35
N ASP A 83 -10.24 0.22 2.21
CA ASP A 83 -10.65 0.46 3.59
C ASP A 83 -9.50 0.89 4.49
N ALA A 84 -9.86 1.62 5.55
CA ALA A 84 -8.94 1.94 6.62
C ALA A 84 -8.45 0.64 7.29
N MET A 85 -7.14 0.44 7.29
CA MET A 85 -6.53 -0.79 7.81
C MET A 85 -6.51 -0.77 9.33
N ARG A 86 -7.00 -1.82 9.99
CA ARG A 86 -6.74 -2.06 11.43
C ARG A 86 -5.51 -2.94 11.59
N ASN A 87 -5.00 -3.00 12.83
CA ASN A 87 -3.87 -3.89 13.13
C ASN A 87 -4.17 -5.36 12.81
N GLN A 88 -5.39 -5.83 13.07
CA GLN A 88 -5.79 -7.21 12.75
C GLN A 88 -5.79 -7.47 11.24
N ASP A 89 -6.20 -6.49 10.44
CA ASP A 89 -6.20 -6.60 8.98
C ASP A 89 -4.75 -6.69 8.46
N CYS A 90 -3.85 -5.83 8.97
CA CYS A 90 -2.41 -5.89 8.70
C CYS A 90 -1.79 -7.27 9.02
N ARG A 91 -2.13 -7.84 10.19
CA ARG A 91 -1.64 -9.16 10.60
C ARG A 91 -2.11 -10.27 9.67
N ARG A 92 -3.41 -10.29 9.34
CA ARG A 92 -4.01 -11.25 8.41
C ARG A 92 -3.41 -11.13 7.01
N PHE A 93 -3.17 -9.89 6.56
CA PHE A 93 -2.67 -9.65 5.21
C PHE A 93 -1.17 -9.97 5.06
N LEU A 94 -0.36 -9.66 6.07
CA LEU A 94 1.11 -9.85 6.01
C LEU A 94 1.59 -11.16 6.65
N HIS A 95 0.68 -11.99 7.18
CA HIS A 95 0.97 -13.21 7.94
C HIS A 95 1.90 -12.95 9.15
N VAL A 96 1.51 -11.99 9.98
CA VAL A 96 2.25 -11.63 11.20
C VAL A 96 1.40 -11.92 12.44
N ASP A 97 1.90 -12.77 13.33
CA ASP A 97 1.11 -13.19 14.50
C ASP A 97 0.99 -12.10 15.56
N ARG A 98 2.12 -11.45 15.86
CA ARG A 98 2.23 -10.52 16.99
C ARG A 98 1.66 -9.15 16.64
N GLN A 99 0.67 -8.71 17.43
CA GLN A 99 0.08 -7.36 17.34
C GLN A 99 1.14 -6.25 17.38
N GLN A 100 2.14 -6.38 18.26
CA GLN A 100 3.21 -5.40 18.41
C GLN A 100 4.07 -5.28 17.14
N THR A 101 4.30 -6.39 16.43
CA THR A 101 5.03 -6.37 15.16
C THR A 101 4.24 -5.59 14.11
N ALA A 102 2.95 -5.92 13.92
CA ALA A 102 2.10 -5.18 12.99
C ALA A 102 1.99 -3.68 13.34
N HIS A 103 1.89 -3.35 14.64
CA HIS A 103 1.88 -1.95 15.08
C HIS A 103 3.14 -1.20 14.67
N ARG A 104 4.33 -1.80 14.89
CA ARG A 104 5.62 -1.23 14.48
C ARG A 104 5.72 -1.05 12.96
N LEU A 105 5.20 -1.99 12.18
CA LEU A 105 5.19 -1.89 10.71
C LEU A 105 4.32 -0.69 10.26
N LEU A 106 3.11 -0.57 10.81
CA LEU A 106 2.16 0.50 10.45
C LEU A 106 2.67 1.90 10.81
N ILE A 107 3.25 2.08 12.01
CA ILE A 107 3.81 3.38 12.40
C ILE A 107 5.07 3.75 11.59
N SER A 108 5.76 2.77 11.00
CA SER A 108 6.97 3.01 10.19
C SER A 108 6.69 3.61 8.81
N MET A 109 5.42 3.72 8.41
CA MET A 109 4.99 4.14 7.07
C MET A 109 4.37 5.54 7.02
N SER A 110 4.45 6.32 8.10
CA SER A 110 3.85 7.66 8.17
C SER A 110 2.36 7.70 7.76
N LEU A 111 1.63 6.63 8.06
CA LEU A 111 0.19 6.52 7.78
C LEU A 111 -0.61 7.45 8.68
N GLU A 112 -1.69 8.01 8.15
CA GLU A 112 -2.65 8.75 8.93
C GLU A 112 -3.33 7.82 9.93
N ARG A 113 -3.47 8.28 11.18
CA ARG A 113 -4.04 7.50 12.26
C ARG A 113 -5.34 8.14 12.71
N LYS A 114 -6.42 7.35 12.74
CA LYS A 114 -7.71 7.76 13.27
C LYS A 114 -8.14 6.84 14.41
N GLY A 115 -8.79 7.43 15.42
CA GLY A 115 -9.28 6.70 16.60
C GLY A 115 -8.20 6.32 17.62
N SER A 116 -8.63 5.64 18.68
CA SER A 116 -7.80 5.27 19.84
C SER A 116 -7.94 3.78 20.18
N TYR A 117 -6.91 3.22 20.82
CA TYR A 117 -6.87 1.83 21.32
C TYR A 117 -7.39 0.79 20.30
N ARG A 118 -8.51 0.12 20.62
CA ARG A 118 -9.14 -0.94 19.82
C ARG A 118 -9.73 -0.43 18.50
N ASN A 119 -10.11 0.83 18.45
CA ASN A 119 -10.75 1.45 17.28
C ASN A 119 -9.74 2.21 16.40
N ARG A 120 -8.43 2.00 16.63
CA ARG A 120 -7.40 2.62 15.82
C ARG A 120 -7.39 2.03 14.41
N THR A 121 -7.47 2.92 13.45
CA THR A 121 -7.38 2.64 12.01
C THR A 121 -6.27 3.46 11.38
N TYR A 122 -5.77 2.98 10.25
CA TYR A 122 -4.69 3.58 9.48
C TYR A 122 -5.14 3.80 8.04
N SER A 123 -4.91 4.99 7.51
CA SER A 123 -5.20 5.36 6.12
C SER A 123 -3.93 5.90 5.46
N ILE A 124 -3.86 5.77 4.14
CA ILE A 124 -2.84 6.42 3.32
C ILE A 124 -3.54 7.40 2.39
N GLN A 125 -3.01 8.61 2.27
CA GLN A 125 -3.34 9.47 1.14
C GLN A 125 -2.50 8.95 -0.03
N LEU A 126 -3.14 8.43 -1.08
CA LEU A 126 -2.44 7.91 -2.27
C LEU A 126 -1.89 9.03 -3.18
N ASP A 127 -1.70 10.23 -2.62
CA ASP A 127 -1.30 11.42 -3.33
C ASP A 127 0.23 11.58 -3.34
N SER A 128 0.80 11.65 -4.55
CA SER A 128 2.12 12.21 -4.87
C SER A 128 3.41 11.47 -4.41
N GLU A 129 3.85 10.44 -5.13
CA GLU A 129 5.28 10.36 -5.45
C GLU A 129 5.51 11.28 -6.65
N LYS A 130 5.92 12.53 -6.38
CA LYS A 130 6.61 13.35 -7.40
C LYS A 130 7.89 12.58 -7.73
N HIS A 131 7.90 11.84 -8.84
CA HIS A 131 9.15 11.43 -9.46
C HIS A 131 9.90 12.73 -9.79
N THR A 132 10.89 13.02 -8.95
CA THR A 132 11.92 14.03 -9.19
C THR A 132 13.08 13.32 -9.85
#